data_AF-A0A5C6EKK8-F1
#
_entry.id   AF-A0A5C6EKK8-F1
#
_cell.length_a   1.000
_cell.length_b   1.000
_cell.length_c   1.000
_cell.angle_alpha   90.00
_cell.angle_beta   90.00
_cell.angle_gamma   90.00
#
_symmetry.space_group_name_H-M   'P 1'
#
loop_
_entity.id
_entity.type
_entity.pdbx_description
1 polymer ?
#
loop_
_entity_poly.entity_id
_entity_poly.type
_entity_poly.pdbx_seq_one_letter_code
_entity_poly.pdbx_strand_id
1 'polypeptide(L)'
;MGKKVVVVRHPMPYGDLSKQRLQRFASYEDFQKHDCTLEEIEEYEPHLEQHTVVYAGVDYAAILTEAEMEADVVVWDGGNNDTPFYQPNIHITLVDPHRPGHELTYYPGETNLLLADIVVINKEDTAKPENIGLLKEHIRQSNPTAALIDAALPVIVENAELIQGKRVLVVEDGPTLTHGGMSFGAGVLAAKQCRAAEIVDPRPYAIGSIAKTFEKYPHIGNLLPAMGYGHAQTEELRITICQTPCDVVIIGTPVDLRKLISIEKPTNRVRYYLQELSTPTLKELIEARLR
;
A
#
# COMPACT_ATOMS: atom_id res chain seq x y z
N MET A 1 -17.73 -3.26 -15.68
CA MET A 1 -18.58 -2.15 -16.14
C MET A 1 -18.23 -1.62 -17.54
N GLY A 2 -17.18 -2.14 -18.21
CA GLY A 2 -16.85 -1.75 -19.59
C GLY A 2 -16.36 -0.31 -19.77
N LYS A 3 -15.94 0.34 -18.67
CA LYS A 3 -15.44 1.71 -18.62
C LYS A 3 -13.91 1.70 -18.67
N LYS A 4 -13.32 2.67 -19.37
CA LYS A 4 -11.89 2.98 -19.27
C LYS A 4 -11.64 3.74 -17.98
N VAL A 5 -10.67 3.28 -17.21
CA VAL A 5 -10.36 3.83 -15.89
C VAL A 5 -8.90 4.25 -15.87
N VAL A 6 -8.65 5.43 -15.30
CA VAL A 6 -7.30 5.87 -14.94
C VAL A 6 -7.27 6.28 -13.48
N VAL A 7 -6.11 6.15 -12.87
CA VAL A 7 -5.88 6.56 -11.48
C VAL A 7 -5.14 7.89 -11.48
N VAL A 8 -5.59 8.85 -10.69
CA VAL A 8 -4.82 10.04 -10.35
C VAL A 8 -4.33 9.86 -8.93
N ARG A 9 -3.05 9.58 -8.78
CA ARG A 9 -2.42 9.32 -7.48
C ARG A 9 -1.79 10.60 -6.96
N HIS A 10 -2.00 10.92 -5.68
CA HIS A 10 -1.28 12.03 -5.04
C HIS A 10 0.24 11.86 -5.25
N PRO A 11 0.96 12.88 -5.76
CA PRO A 11 2.39 12.77 -5.99
C PRO A 11 3.15 12.65 -4.67
N MET A 12 4.28 11.95 -4.69
CA MET A 12 5.28 12.02 -3.64
C MET A 12 6.31 13.09 -4.05
N PRO A 13 6.32 14.29 -3.44
CA PRO A 13 7.05 15.45 -3.95
C PRO A 13 8.55 15.42 -3.59
N TYR A 14 9.23 14.30 -3.84
CA TYR A 14 10.64 14.12 -3.52
C TYR A 14 11.59 14.77 -4.55
N GLY A 15 11.09 15.09 -5.75
CA GLY A 15 11.89 15.58 -6.86
C GLY A 15 11.70 17.06 -7.19
N ASP A 16 12.01 17.42 -8.44
CA ASP A 16 11.78 18.74 -8.98
C ASP A 16 10.31 18.92 -9.36
N LEU A 17 9.55 19.63 -8.53
CA LEU A 17 8.11 19.86 -8.73
C LEU A 17 7.77 20.51 -10.07
N SER A 18 8.70 21.28 -10.65
CA SER A 18 8.48 21.88 -11.97
C SER A 18 8.46 20.81 -13.08
N LYS A 19 9.26 19.76 -12.93
CA LYS A 19 9.28 18.59 -13.82
C LYS A 19 8.16 17.60 -13.49
N GLN A 20 7.74 17.54 -12.22
CA GLN A 20 6.60 16.75 -11.74
C GLN A 20 5.27 17.50 -11.86
N ARG A 21 5.16 18.45 -12.81
CA ARG A 21 3.90 19.15 -13.08
C ARG A 21 2.79 18.18 -13.45
N LEU A 22 3.09 17.27 -14.39
CA LEU A 22 2.20 16.23 -14.90
C LEU A 22 3.04 15.05 -15.37
N GLN A 23 2.73 13.88 -14.84
CA GLN A 23 3.39 12.62 -15.18
C GLN A 23 2.31 11.58 -15.48
N ARG A 24 2.57 10.76 -16.50
CA ARG A 24 1.68 9.69 -16.95
C ARG A 24 2.49 8.41 -17.03
N PHE A 25 2.09 7.41 -16.26
CA PHE A 25 2.71 6.10 -16.19
C PHE A 25 1.79 5.06 -16.81
N ALA A 26 2.25 4.44 -17.89
CA ALA A 26 1.55 3.33 -18.54
C ALA A 26 2.45 2.09 -18.69
N SER A 27 3.74 2.23 -18.42
CA SER A 27 4.76 1.19 -18.56
C SER A 27 5.89 1.37 -17.55
N TYR A 28 6.71 0.33 -17.36
CA TYR A 28 7.89 0.39 -16.49
C TYR A 28 8.96 1.37 -16.99
N GLU A 29 9.01 1.63 -18.29
CA GLU A 29 9.95 2.60 -18.88
C GLU A 29 9.64 4.02 -18.39
N ASP A 30 8.38 4.31 -18.07
CA ASP A 30 7.97 5.61 -17.57
C ASP A 30 8.59 5.90 -16.18
N PHE A 31 8.84 4.88 -15.35
CA PHE A 31 9.52 5.06 -14.05
C PHE A 31 10.95 5.57 -14.21
N GLN A 32 11.68 5.06 -15.21
CA GLN A 32 13.04 5.54 -15.50
C GLN A 32 12.99 6.93 -16.13
N LYS A 33 12.08 7.17 -17.07
CA LYS A 33 11.90 8.47 -17.72
C LYS A 33 11.60 9.60 -16.72
N HIS A 34 10.92 9.26 -15.62
CA HIS A 34 10.51 10.20 -14.58
C HIS A 34 11.41 10.17 -13.34
N ASP A 35 12.54 9.44 -13.38
CA ASP A 35 13.48 9.31 -12.26
C ASP A 35 12.79 8.91 -10.93
N CYS A 36 11.81 8.00 -10.99
CA CYS A 36 11.03 7.59 -9.82
C CYS A 36 11.88 6.88 -8.76
N THR A 37 11.63 7.23 -7.50
CA THR A 37 12.14 6.52 -6.33
C THR A 37 11.45 5.16 -6.14
N LEU A 38 12.03 4.28 -5.31
CA LEU A 38 11.39 3.00 -4.98
C LEU A 38 9.99 3.19 -4.39
N GLU A 39 9.79 4.20 -3.53
CA GLU A 39 8.48 4.47 -2.92
C GLU A 39 7.44 4.93 -3.93
N GLU A 40 7.81 5.80 -4.89
CA GLU A 40 6.91 6.16 -6.00
C GLU A 40 6.53 4.93 -6.82
N ILE A 41 7.51 4.05 -7.10
CA ILE A 41 7.26 2.81 -7.84
C ILE A 41 6.35 1.87 -7.02
N GLU A 42 6.50 1.79 -5.69
CA GLU A 42 5.64 1.00 -4.81
C GLU A 42 4.17 1.43 -4.87
N GLU A 43 3.91 2.73 -5.05
CA GLU A 43 2.57 3.29 -5.19
C GLU A 43 1.99 3.11 -6.61
N TYR A 44 2.83 3.16 -7.65
CA TYR A 44 2.35 3.18 -9.04
C TYR A 44 2.35 1.79 -9.71
N GLU A 45 3.32 0.93 -9.40
CA GLU A 45 3.52 -0.37 -10.02
C GLU A 45 2.32 -1.32 -9.88
N PRO A 46 1.63 -1.40 -8.72
CA PRO A 46 0.46 -2.26 -8.58
C PRO A 46 -0.66 -1.93 -9.58
N HIS A 47 -0.83 -0.65 -9.96
CA HIS A 47 -1.80 -0.25 -10.97
C HIS A 47 -1.36 -0.65 -12.38
N LEU A 48 -0.07 -0.52 -12.71
CA LEU A 48 0.45 -0.94 -14.02
C LEU A 48 0.37 -2.46 -14.20
N GLU A 49 0.60 -3.26 -13.15
CA GLU A 49 0.38 -4.71 -13.16
C GLU A 49 -1.08 -5.06 -13.51
N GLN A 50 -2.03 -4.19 -13.15
CA GLN A 50 -3.45 -4.32 -13.48
C GLN A 50 -3.83 -3.62 -14.79
N HIS A 51 -2.85 -3.20 -15.59
CA HIS A 51 -3.05 -2.48 -16.85
C HIS A 51 -3.84 -1.16 -16.71
N THR A 52 -3.72 -0.51 -15.55
CA THR A 52 -4.35 0.79 -15.27
C THR A 52 -3.32 1.89 -15.38
N VAL A 53 -3.60 2.92 -16.19
CA VAL A 53 -2.71 4.08 -16.32
C VAL A 53 -2.79 4.93 -15.05
N VAL A 54 -1.65 5.40 -14.58
CA VAL A 54 -1.53 6.28 -13.42
C VAL A 54 -1.07 7.66 -13.86
N TYR A 55 -1.75 8.69 -13.40
CA TYR A 55 -1.28 10.06 -13.42
C TYR A 55 -0.82 10.48 -12.03
N ALA A 56 0.26 11.25 -11.99
CA ALA A 56 0.72 11.93 -10.78
C ALA A 56 1.29 13.30 -11.14
N GLY A 57 1.43 14.17 -10.14
CA GLY A 57 2.06 15.47 -10.28
C GLY A 57 1.31 16.56 -9.52
N VAL A 58 1.87 17.77 -9.55
CA VAL A 58 1.38 18.88 -8.72
C VAL A 58 0.33 19.77 -9.40
N ASP A 59 0.17 19.70 -10.73
CA ASP A 59 -0.82 20.49 -11.48
C ASP A 59 -2.07 19.64 -11.76
N TYR A 60 -2.94 19.57 -10.77
CA TYR A 60 -4.18 18.79 -10.82
C TYR A 60 -5.13 19.24 -11.93
N ALA A 61 -5.13 20.53 -12.31
CA ALA A 61 -5.96 20.99 -13.43
C ALA A 61 -5.47 20.40 -14.76
N ALA A 62 -4.15 20.41 -14.98
CA ALA A 62 -3.56 19.81 -16.17
C ALA A 62 -3.71 18.28 -16.18
N ILE A 63 -3.50 17.63 -15.04
CA ILE A 63 -3.65 16.18 -14.89
C ILE A 63 -5.09 15.76 -15.21
N LEU A 64 -6.09 16.46 -14.66
CA LEU A 64 -7.49 16.15 -14.93
C LEU A 64 -7.81 16.27 -16.43
N THR A 65 -7.32 17.33 -17.08
CA THR A 65 -7.52 17.55 -18.52
C THR A 65 -6.97 16.38 -19.34
N GLU A 66 -5.77 15.88 -19.03
CA GLU A 66 -5.19 14.73 -19.74
C GLU A 66 -5.90 13.41 -19.42
N ALA A 67 -6.24 13.18 -18.14
CA ALA A 67 -6.93 11.98 -17.70
C ALA A 67 -8.32 11.81 -18.35
N GLU A 68 -9.08 12.91 -18.47
CA GLU A 68 -10.41 12.93 -19.09
C GLU A 68 -10.37 12.64 -20.60
N MET A 69 -9.23 12.81 -21.28
CA MET A 69 -9.10 12.49 -22.71
C MET A 69 -9.03 10.97 -22.98
N GLU A 70 -8.62 10.16 -22.00
CA GLU A 70 -8.42 8.72 -22.20
C GLU A 70 -9.29 7.80 -21.32
N ALA A 71 -10.00 8.36 -20.33
CA ALA A 71 -10.78 7.62 -19.37
C ALA A 71 -12.26 8.03 -19.36
N ASP A 72 -13.13 7.06 -19.07
CA ASP A 72 -14.54 7.34 -18.73
C ASP A 72 -14.70 7.62 -17.22
N VAL A 73 -13.77 7.13 -16.40
CA VAL A 73 -13.79 7.24 -14.94
C VAL A 73 -12.38 7.54 -14.45
N VAL A 74 -12.27 8.57 -13.61
CA VAL A 74 -11.04 8.89 -12.88
C VAL A 74 -11.20 8.38 -11.44
N VAL A 75 -10.28 7.52 -11.01
CA VAL A 75 -10.14 7.16 -9.60
C VAL A 75 -9.08 8.08 -9.01
N TRP A 76 -9.50 9.04 -8.19
CA TRP A 76 -8.57 9.85 -7.44
C TRP A 76 -8.14 9.10 -6.17
N ASP A 77 -6.85 8.85 -6.04
CA ASP A 77 -6.24 8.13 -4.93
C ASP A 77 -5.39 9.09 -4.09
N GLY A 78 -5.98 9.50 -2.96
CA GLY A 78 -5.37 10.37 -1.96
C GLY A 78 -4.29 9.71 -1.11
N GLY A 79 -4.01 8.42 -1.31
CA GLY A 79 -2.96 7.71 -0.61
C GLY A 79 -3.24 7.56 0.85
N ASN A 80 -2.27 7.97 1.66
CA ASN A 80 -2.33 7.70 3.08
C ASN A 80 -3.38 8.55 3.79
N ASN A 81 -3.53 9.84 3.47
CA ASN A 81 -4.32 10.77 4.30
C ASN A 81 -4.65 12.10 3.59
N ASP A 82 -5.11 12.13 2.34
CA ASP A 82 -5.57 13.38 1.71
C ASP A 82 -7.09 13.44 1.51
N THR A 83 -7.57 14.67 1.31
CA THR A 83 -8.93 14.95 0.83
C THR A 83 -8.88 15.20 -0.69
N PRO A 84 -9.94 14.87 -1.44
CA PRO A 84 -9.91 14.98 -2.89
C PRO A 84 -9.75 16.43 -3.35
N PHE A 85 -8.83 16.65 -4.30
CA PHE A 85 -8.62 17.97 -4.92
C PHE A 85 -9.56 18.21 -6.12
N TYR A 86 -10.26 17.16 -6.54
CA TYR A 86 -11.40 17.24 -7.43
C TYR A 86 -12.68 17.11 -6.63
N GLN A 87 -13.80 17.60 -7.17
CA GLN A 87 -15.09 17.27 -6.60
C GLN A 87 -15.48 15.85 -7.05
N PRO A 88 -15.50 14.84 -6.16
CA PRO A 88 -15.84 13.49 -6.56
C PRO A 88 -17.35 13.35 -6.78
N ASN A 89 -17.75 12.50 -7.73
CA ASN A 89 -19.13 12.03 -7.84
C ASN A 89 -19.48 10.98 -6.78
N ILE A 90 -18.46 10.24 -6.32
CA ILE A 90 -18.56 9.22 -5.28
C ILE A 90 -17.29 9.32 -4.41
N HIS A 91 -17.47 9.59 -3.12
CA HIS A 91 -16.38 9.60 -2.15
C HIS A 91 -16.36 8.30 -1.36
N ILE A 92 -15.28 7.53 -1.49
CA ILE A 92 -15.05 6.28 -0.74
C ILE A 92 -13.98 6.54 0.31
N THR A 93 -14.26 6.22 1.57
CA THR A 93 -13.28 6.33 2.67
C THR A 93 -13.00 4.96 3.26
N LEU A 94 -11.72 4.62 3.38
CA LEU A 94 -11.27 3.42 4.09
C LEU A 94 -11.03 3.75 5.56
N VAL A 95 -11.50 2.89 6.46
CA VAL A 95 -11.27 3.03 7.91
C VAL A 95 -10.71 1.73 8.49
N ASP A 96 -9.76 1.86 9.42
CA ASP A 96 -9.02 0.72 9.99
C ASP A 96 -9.45 0.42 11.44
N PRO A 97 -10.11 -0.71 11.72
CA PRO A 97 -10.57 -1.11 13.05
C PRO A 97 -9.43 -1.48 14.02
N HIS A 98 -8.17 -1.50 13.58
CA HIS A 98 -7.01 -1.59 14.49
C HIS A 98 -6.66 -0.25 15.15
N ARG A 99 -7.22 0.86 14.65
CA ARG A 99 -6.91 2.22 15.13
C ARG A 99 -8.20 3.02 15.39
N PRO A 100 -9.13 2.53 16.23
CA PRO A 100 -10.38 3.24 16.49
C PRO A 100 -10.11 4.64 17.06
N GLY A 101 -10.87 5.62 16.59
CA GLY A 101 -10.72 7.04 16.91
C GLY A 101 -9.89 7.82 15.88
N HIS A 102 -9.13 7.18 14.99
CA HIS A 102 -8.42 7.87 13.91
C HIS A 102 -9.38 8.54 12.92
N GLU A 103 -10.52 7.90 12.67
CA GLU A 103 -11.63 8.42 11.88
C GLU A 103 -12.29 9.67 12.49
N LEU A 104 -11.96 10.04 13.74
CA LEU A 104 -12.48 11.22 14.41
C LEU A 104 -11.39 12.25 14.77
N THR A 105 -10.17 11.80 15.09
CA THR A 105 -9.16 12.64 15.74
C THR A 105 -7.87 12.79 14.95
N TYR A 106 -7.62 11.92 13.95
CA TYR A 106 -6.42 11.97 13.14
C TYR A 106 -6.73 12.68 11.83
N TYR A 107 -6.26 13.91 11.65
CA TYR A 107 -6.55 14.67 10.42
C TYR A 107 -5.88 14.04 9.19
N PRO A 108 -6.60 13.92 8.04
CA PRO A 108 -7.96 14.38 7.74
C PRO A 108 -9.04 13.28 7.87
N GLY A 109 -8.83 12.26 8.71
CA GLY A 109 -9.75 11.14 8.93
C GLY A 109 -11.20 11.57 9.19
N GLU A 110 -11.41 12.54 10.09
CA GLU A 110 -12.76 13.10 10.34
C GLU A 110 -13.36 13.73 9.08
N THR A 111 -12.56 14.50 8.34
CA THR A 111 -13.02 15.16 7.11
C THR A 111 -13.42 14.13 6.05
N ASN A 112 -12.60 13.10 5.83
CA ASN A 112 -12.93 12.03 4.90
C ASN A 112 -14.17 11.24 5.35
N LEU A 113 -14.29 10.91 6.64
CA LEU A 113 -15.46 10.23 7.17
C LEU A 113 -16.76 11.03 6.96
N LEU A 114 -16.73 12.34 7.22
CA LEU A 114 -17.89 13.23 7.05
C LEU A 114 -18.28 13.39 5.57
N LEU A 115 -17.32 13.35 4.65
CA LEU A 115 -17.55 13.53 3.22
C LEU A 115 -17.88 12.22 2.48
N ALA A 116 -17.71 11.07 3.12
CA ALA A 116 -17.87 9.76 2.49
C ALA A 116 -19.32 9.48 2.06
N ASP A 117 -19.48 9.01 0.82
CA ASP A 117 -20.69 8.34 0.36
C ASP A 117 -20.69 6.84 0.74
N ILE A 118 -19.49 6.26 0.79
CA ILE A 118 -19.25 4.86 1.11
C ILE A 118 -18.07 4.79 2.08
N VAL A 119 -18.26 4.10 3.19
CA VAL A 119 -17.20 3.78 4.15
C VAL A 119 -16.92 2.29 4.10
N VAL A 120 -15.66 1.93 3.85
CA VAL A 120 -15.21 0.53 3.85
C VAL A 120 -14.40 0.30 5.11
N ILE A 121 -14.88 -0.59 5.97
CA ILE A 121 -14.18 -1.03 7.17
C ILE A 121 -13.32 -2.22 6.76
N ASN A 122 -12.03 -1.98 6.54
CA ASN A 122 -11.12 -3.04 6.12
C ASN A 122 -10.59 -3.83 7.32
N LYS A 123 -10.04 -5.03 7.08
CA LYS A 123 -9.34 -5.84 8.12
C LYS A 123 -10.21 -6.33 9.28
N GLU A 124 -11.53 -6.43 9.12
CA GLU A 124 -12.40 -6.96 10.19
C GLU A 124 -12.00 -8.38 10.63
N ASP A 125 -11.41 -9.17 9.73
CA ASP A 125 -10.95 -10.54 9.98
C ASP A 125 -9.82 -10.66 11.02
N THR A 126 -9.10 -9.57 11.28
CA THR A 126 -7.97 -9.55 12.23
C THR A 126 -8.19 -8.62 13.42
N ALA A 127 -9.23 -7.78 13.38
CA ALA A 127 -9.50 -6.80 14.43
C ALA A 127 -10.32 -7.38 15.59
N LYS A 128 -10.24 -6.72 16.75
CA LYS A 128 -11.07 -7.07 17.91
C LYS A 128 -12.54 -6.70 17.64
N PRO A 129 -13.52 -7.57 17.97
CA PRO A 129 -14.94 -7.25 17.80
C PRO A 129 -15.37 -5.95 18.49
N GLU A 130 -14.79 -5.64 19.65
CA GLU A 130 -15.02 -4.40 20.39
C GLU A 130 -14.64 -3.16 19.58
N ASN A 131 -13.49 -3.19 18.89
CA ASN A 131 -13.03 -2.07 18.07
C ASN A 131 -13.90 -1.88 16.83
N ILE A 132 -14.31 -2.98 16.19
CA ILE A 132 -15.22 -2.95 15.04
C ILE A 132 -16.54 -2.31 15.45
N GLY A 133 -17.10 -2.72 16.60
CA GLY A 133 -18.33 -2.16 17.15
C GLY A 133 -18.20 -0.66 17.45
N LEU A 134 -17.10 -0.25 18.09
CA LEU A 134 -16.83 1.15 18.39
C LEU A 134 -16.73 2.00 17.11
N LEU A 135 -15.98 1.52 16.12
CA LEU A 135 -15.80 2.20 14.84
C LEU A 135 -17.14 2.37 14.09
N LYS A 136 -17.97 1.31 14.04
CA LYS A 136 -19.31 1.39 13.43
C LYS A 136 -20.21 2.39 14.13
N GLU A 137 -20.10 2.52 15.45
CA GLU A 137 -20.86 3.52 16.20
C GLU A 137 -20.39 4.95 15.89
N HIS A 138 -19.07 5.19 15.84
CA HIS A 138 -18.53 6.49 15.42
C HIS A 138 -18.99 6.87 14.00
N ILE A 139 -18.94 5.93 13.06
CA ILE A 139 -19.39 6.19 11.67
C ILE A 139 -20.88 6.56 11.66
N ARG A 140 -21.74 5.82 12.38
CA ARG A 140 -23.16 6.13 12.46
C ARG A 140 -23.42 7.53 13.06
N GLN A 141 -22.65 7.93 14.05
CA GLN A 141 -22.80 9.23 14.71
C GLN A 141 -22.33 10.39 13.81
N SER A 142 -21.18 10.23 13.15
CA SER A 142 -20.58 11.29 12.33
C SER A 142 -21.20 11.40 10.93
N ASN A 143 -21.47 10.28 10.27
CA ASN A 143 -22.03 10.23 8.92
C ASN A 143 -23.10 9.12 8.80
N PRO A 144 -24.34 9.36 9.27
CA PRO A 144 -25.41 8.38 9.25
C PRO A 144 -25.91 8.02 7.84
N THR A 145 -25.49 8.77 6.82
CA THR A 145 -25.94 8.59 5.42
C THR A 145 -24.99 7.75 4.58
N ALA A 146 -23.74 7.55 5.01
CA ALA A 146 -22.78 6.74 4.29
C ALA A 146 -23.20 5.26 4.22
N ALA A 147 -23.02 4.64 3.05
CA ALA A 147 -23.14 3.20 2.92
C ALA A 147 -21.94 2.52 3.60
N LEU A 148 -22.18 1.44 4.35
CA LEU A 148 -21.13 0.69 5.04
C LEU A 148 -20.83 -0.62 4.31
N ILE A 149 -19.55 -0.89 4.08
CA ILE A 149 -19.04 -2.17 3.58
C ILE A 149 -18.12 -2.76 4.63
N ASP A 150 -18.48 -3.94 5.11
CA ASP A 150 -17.62 -4.74 5.98
C ASP A 150 -16.68 -5.54 5.10
N ALA A 151 -15.37 -5.47 5.36
CA ALA A 151 -14.37 -6.14 4.55
C ALA A 151 -13.26 -6.78 5.38
N ALA A 152 -12.82 -7.94 4.91
CA ALA A 152 -11.58 -8.58 5.31
C ALA A 152 -10.44 -8.15 4.39
N LEU A 153 -9.21 -8.24 4.89
CA LEU A 153 -8.02 -7.98 4.07
C LEU A 153 -6.98 -9.11 4.28
N PRO A 154 -7.30 -10.35 3.88
CA PRO A 154 -6.40 -11.48 4.03
C PRO A 154 -5.11 -11.29 3.21
N VAL A 155 -4.02 -11.87 3.73
CA VAL A 155 -2.76 -12.02 2.99
C VAL A 155 -2.80 -13.30 2.15
N ILE A 156 -2.34 -13.18 0.91
CA ILE A 156 -2.16 -14.28 -0.04
C ILE A 156 -0.67 -14.40 -0.37
N VAL A 157 -0.19 -15.63 -0.41
CA VAL A 157 1.18 -15.97 -0.84
C VAL A 157 1.14 -16.72 -2.16
N GLU A 158 2.16 -16.55 -3.01
CA GLU A 158 2.23 -17.23 -4.31
C GLU A 158 2.40 -18.76 -4.15
N ASN A 159 3.26 -19.19 -3.22
CA ASN A 159 3.52 -20.61 -2.96
C ASN A 159 3.79 -20.90 -1.46
N ALA A 160 2.75 -21.31 -0.73
CA ALA A 160 2.84 -21.59 0.71
C ALA A 160 3.86 -22.69 1.06
N GLU A 161 4.05 -23.68 0.19
CA GLU A 161 4.97 -24.82 0.43
C GLU A 161 6.44 -24.37 0.49
N LEU A 162 6.79 -23.27 -0.18
CA LEU A 162 8.13 -22.69 -0.08
C LEU A 162 8.43 -22.13 1.32
N ILE A 163 7.42 -21.73 2.08
CA ILE A 163 7.58 -21.06 3.38
C ILE A 163 7.54 -22.06 4.54
N GLN A 164 6.75 -23.13 4.40
CA GLN A 164 6.45 -24.04 5.50
C GLN A 164 7.70 -24.71 6.08
N GLY A 165 7.93 -24.51 7.39
CA GLY A 165 9.08 -25.07 8.11
C GLY A 165 10.44 -24.52 7.69
N LYS A 166 10.49 -23.42 6.91
CA LYS A 166 11.73 -22.79 6.46
C LYS A 166 12.13 -21.60 7.32
N ARG A 167 13.43 -21.29 7.31
CA ARG A 167 13.97 -20.06 7.90
C ARG A 167 13.83 -18.94 6.88
N VAL A 168 12.99 -17.96 7.16
CA VAL A 168 12.62 -16.93 6.18
C VAL A 168 13.22 -15.57 6.53
N LEU A 169 13.69 -14.85 5.52
CA LEU A 169 13.93 -13.41 5.63
C LEU A 169 12.65 -12.70 5.19
N VAL A 170 12.15 -11.79 6.02
CA VAL A 170 10.96 -10.99 5.72
C VAL A 170 11.40 -9.58 5.36
N VAL A 171 11.10 -9.16 4.12
CA VAL A 171 11.31 -7.80 3.62
C VAL A 171 9.95 -7.10 3.61
N GLU A 172 9.82 -5.96 4.27
CA GLU A 172 8.54 -5.24 4.43
C GLU A 172 8.65 -3.80 3.95
N ASP A 173 7.49 -3.19 3.76
CA ASP A 173 7.35 -1.78 3.41
C ASP A 173 8.14 -0.85 4.36
N GLY A 174 9.07 -0.10 3.78
CA GLY A 174 10.00 0.77 4.52
C GLY A 174 9.28 1.85 5.33
N PRO A 175 8.42 2.69 4.71
CA PRO A 175 7.58 3.66 5.40
C PRO A 175 6.76 3.08 6.56
N THR A 176 6.08 1.94 6.36
CA THR A 176 5.28 1.28 7.40
C THR A 176 6.12 0.94 8.63
N LEU A 177 7.32 0.39 8.43
CA LEU A 177 8.23 0.01 9.51
C LEU A 177 8.91 1.21 10.17
N THR A 178 9.23 2.26 9.41
CA THR A 178 10.01 3.41 9.90
C THR A 178 9.09 4.47 10.52
N HIS A 179 8.52 5.33 9.69
CA HIS A 179 7.70 6.47 10.12
C HIS A 179 6.27 6.08 10.48
N GLY A 180 5.77 4.96 9.94
CA GLY A 180 4.47 4.38 10.29
C GLY A 180 4.44 3.68 11.66
N GLY A 181 5.62 3.42 12.24
CA GLY A 181 5.77 2.91 13.61
C GLY A 181 5.30 1.47 13.83
N MET A 182 5.07 0.69 12.76
CA MET A 182 4.62 -0.69 12.89
C MET A 182 5.80 -1.65 13.13
N SER A 183 5.55 -2.71 13.89
CA SER A 183 6.53 -3.78 14.20
C SER A 183 6.22 -5.11 13.49
N PHE A 184 5.23 -5.12 12.61
CA PHE A 184 4.86 -6.25 11.75
C PHE A 184 4.16 -5.74 10.50
N GLY A 185 4.26 -6.48 9.39
CA GLY A 185 3.58 -6.19 8.13
C GLY A 185 3.01 -7.45 7.48
N ALA A 186 2.83 -7.40 6.16
CA ALA A 186 2.21 -8.47 5.38
C ALA A 186 3.07 -9.74 5.38
N GLY A 187 4.39 -9.58 5.27
CA GLY A 187 5.35 -10.67 5.29
C GLY A 187 5.34 -11.46 6.61
N VAL A 188 5.20 -10.77 7.74
CA VAL A 188 5.07 -11.42 9.05
C VAL A 188 3.77 -12.22 9.16
N LEU A 189 2.65 -11.67 8.70
CA LEU A 189 1.36 -12.37 8.68
C LEU A 189 1.45 -13.64 7.82
N ALA A 190 2.04 -13.53 6.62
CA ALA A 190 2.26 -14.65 5.71
C ALA A 190 3.17 -15.74 6.32
N ALA A 191 4.30 -15.35 6.94
CA ALA A 191 5.23 -16.27 7.59
C ALA A 191 4.54 -17.08 8.70
N LYS A 192 3.69 -16.43 9.52
CA LYS A 192 2.91 -17.09 10.57
C LYS A 192 1.85 -18.01 9.97
N GLN A 193 1.07 -17.52 9.00
CA GLN A 193 0.01 -18.29 8.34
C GLN A 193 0.56 -19.58 7.69
N CYS A 194 1.73 -19.49 7.06
CA CYS A 194 2.39 -20.62 6.39
C CYS A 194 3.25 -21.47 7.32
N ARG A 195 3.31 -21.16 8.62
CA ARG A 195 4.11 -21.88 9.63
C ARG A 195 5.60 -21.97 9.26
N ALA A 196 6.21 -20.83 8.94
CA ALA A 196 7.66 -20.70 8.83
C ALA A 196 8.33 -21.17 10.15
N ALA A 197 9.52 -21.76 10.06
CA ALA A 197 10.27 -22.21 11.23
C ALA A 197 10.84 -21.04 12.04
N GLU A 198 11.31 -19.99 11.35
CA GLU A 198 11.99 -18.84 11.96
C GLU A 198 11.92 -17.63 11.04
N ILE A 199 11.74 -16.42 11.59
CA ILE A 199 12.03 -15.17 10.88
C ILE A 199 13.46 -14.75 11.24
N VAL A 200 14.37 -14.86 10.27
CA VAL A 200 15.82 -14.63 10.44
C VAL A 200 16.08 -13.15 10.63
N ASP A 201 16.87 -12.81 11.66
CA ASP A 201 17.30 -11.44 11.92
C ASP A 201 18.35 -10.97 10.89
N PRO A 202 18.04 -9.95 10.06
CA PRO A 202 18.97 -9.43 9.05
C PRO A 202 20.01 -8.46 9.62
N ARG A 203 19.86 -7.95 10.85
CA ARG A 203 20.71 -6.89 11.41
C ARG A 203 22.21 -7.20 11.39
N PRO A 204 22.68 -8.42 11.69
CA PRO A 204 24.11 -8.76 11.61
C PRO A 204 24.69 -8.68 10.19
N TYR A 205 23.84 -8.65 9.16
CA TYR A 205 24.19 -8.66 7.74
C TYR A 205 23.82 -7.35 7.04
N ALA A 206 23.24 -6.40 7.77
CA ALA A 206 22.89 -5.09 7.25
C ALA A 206 24.16 -4.27 6.99
N ILE A 207 24.20 -3.58 5.84
CA ILE A 207 25.33 -2.72 5.48
C ILE A 207 24.88 -1.28 5.20
N GLY A 208 25.83 -0.35 5.24
CA GLY A 208 25.62 1.02 4.77
C GLY A 208 24.43 1.73 5.42
N SER A 209 23.51 2.26 4.62
CA SER A 209 22.32 2.95 5.09
C SER A 209 21.27 2.02 5.72
N ILE A 210 21.23 0.74 5.35
CA ILE A 210 20.34 -0.25 5.96
C ILE A 210 20.72 -0.48 7.43
N ALA A 211 22.02 -0.64 7.72
CA ALA A 211 22.51 -0.77 9.09
C ALA A 211 22.14 0.45 9.94
N LYS A 212 22.33 1.67 9.39
CA LYS A 212 21.94 2.93 10.05
C LYS A 212 20.43 3.03 10.29
N THR A 213 19.62 2.46 9.39
CA THR A 213 18.16 2.43 9.54
C THR A 213 17.75 1.60 10.76
N PHE A 214 18.38 0.44 10.98
CA PHE A 214 18.14 -0.35 12.19
C PHE A 214 18.58 0.37 13.48
N GLU A 215 19.67 1.13 13.44
CA GLU A 215 20.11 1.95 14.58
C GLU A 215 19.10 3.06 14.89
N LYS A 216 18.58 3.72 13.85
CA LYS A 216 17.61 4.82 13.98
C LYS A 216 16.22 4.33 14.42
N TYR A 217 15.81 3.15 13.97
CA TYR A 217 14.49 2.57 14.20
C TYR A 217 14.62 1.18 14.83
N PRO A 218 15.04 1.10 16.12
CA PRO A 218 15.32 -0.18 16.77
C PRO A 218 14.07 -1.05 16.96
N HIS A 219 12.86 -0.47 16.90
CA HIS A 219 11.59 -1.18 17.04
C HIS A 219 11.27 -2.11 15.87
N ILE A 220 11.93 -1.95 14.71
CA ILE A 220 11.74 -2.80 13.52
C ILE A 220 12.09 -4.26 13.82
N GLY A 221 13.07 -4.50 14.71
CA GLY A 221 13.46 -5.85 15.10
C GLY A 221 14.05 -6.66 13.94
N ASN A 222 13.45 -7.82 13.66
CA ASN A 222 13.98 -8.80 12.70
C ASN A 222 13.44 -8.62 11.26
N LEU A 223 12.82 -7.48 10.96
CA LEU A 223 12.25 -7.21 9.64
C LEU A 223 13.21 -6.36 8.82
N LEU A 224 13.42 -6.70 7.55
CA LEU A 224 14.25 -5.88 6.67
C LEU A 224 13.37 -4.80 6.02
N PRO A 225 13.55 -3.51 6.35
CA PRO A 225 12.83 -2.44 5.67
C PRO A 225 13.33 -2.33 4.23
N ALA A 226 12.41 -2.31 3.27
CA ALA A 226 12.70 -2.03 1.87
C ALA A 226 13.04 -0.54 1.70
N MET A 227 14.32 -0.21 1.86
CA MET A 227 14.83 1.15 1.64
C MET A 227 15.33 1.29 0.20
N GLY A 228 14.99 2.38 -0.48
CA GLY A 228 15.33 2.55 -1.90
C GLY A 228 15.22 3.97 -2.44
N TYR A 229 15.59 4.98 -1.65
CA TYR A 229 15.61 6.39 -2.09
C TYR A 229 16.73 6.70 -3.12
N GLY A 230 17.47 5.68 -3.59
CA GLY A 230 18.48 5.81 -4.64
C GLY A 230 19.26 4.52 -4.88
N HIS A 231 20.02 4.47 -5.98
CA HIS A 231 20.74 3.28 -6.44
C HIS A 231 21.65 2.65 -5.37
N ALA A 232 22.29 3.47 -4.53
CA ALA A 232 23.14 2.97 -3.45
C ALA A 232 22.36 2.15 -2.41
N GLN A 233 21.17 2.63 -2.00
CA GLN A 233 20.34 1.93 -1.02
C GLN A 233 19.75 0.64 -1.60
N THR A 234 19.37 0.66 -2.88
CA THR A 234 18.88 -0.52 -3.60
C THR A 234 19.95 -1.63 -3.66
N GLU A 235 21.21 -1.26 -3.90
CA GLU A 235 22.32 -2.22 -3.91
C GLU A 235 22.66 -2.71 -2.49
N GLU A 236 22.63 -1.83 -1.49
CA GLU A 236 22.79 -2.23 -0.09
C GLU A 236 21.70 -3.22 0.35
N LEU A 237 20.43 -2.97 -0.03
CA LEU A 237 19.30 -3.88 0.21
C LEU A 237 19.56 -5.25 -0.43
N ARG A 238 20.00 -5.28 -1.70
CA ARG A 238 20.34 -6.51 -2.40
C ARG A 238 21.45 -7.30 -1.70
N ILE A 239 22.52 -6.62 -1.28
CA ILE A 239 23.64 -7.25 -0.57
C ILE A 239 23.19 -7.80 0.79
N THR A 240 22.41 -7.04 1.56
CA THR A 240 21.88 -7.50 2.85
C THR A 240 20.99 -8.73 2.70
N ILE A 241 20.10 -8.75 1.69
CA ILE A 241 19.30 -9.94 1.35
C ILE A 241 20.21 -11.13 1.02
N CYS A 242 21.26 -10.91 0.22
CA CYS A 242 22.20 -11.96 -0.18
C CYS A 242 22.97 -12.54 1.02
N GLN A 243 23.41 -11.70 1.96
CA GLN A 243 24.22 -12.12 3.10
C GLN A 243 23.42 -12.77 4.24
N THR A 244 22.13 -12.46 4.35
CA THR A 244 21.29 -12.99 5.45
C THR A 244 21.01 -14.50 5.27
N PRO A 245 21.42 -15.38 6.19
CA PRO A 245 21.37 -16.84 6.02
C PRO A 245 19.96 -17.38 6.25
N CYS A 246 19.08 -17.20 5.26
CA CYS A 246 17.73 -17.70 5.18
C CYS A 246 17.58 -18.68 4.00
N ASP A 247 16.55 -19.53 4.08
CA ASP A 247 16.19 -20.47 3.03
C ASP A 247 15.33 -19.81 1.95
N VAL A 248 14.44 -18.88 2.34
CA VAL A 248 13.48 -18.20 1.48
C VAL A 248 13.34 -16.73 1.87
N VAL A 249 13.14 -15.86 0.87
CA VAL A 249 12.82 -14.44 1.07
C VAL A 249 11.33 -14.22 0.85
N ILE A 250 10.67 -13.59 1.82
CA ILE A 250 9.27 -13.16 1.72
C ILE A 250 9.27 -11.67 1.39
N ILE A 251 8.68 -11.30 0.25
CA ILE A 251 8.47 -9.91 -0.16
C ILE A 251 7.09 -9.48 0.33
N GLY A 252 7.06 -8.67 1.40
CA GLY A 252 5.87 -8.04 1.97
C GLY A 252 5.64 -6.60 1.49
N THR A 253 6.44 -6.11 0.54
CA THR A 253 6.27 -4.78 -0.07
C THR A 253 5.13 -4.77 -1.10
N PRO A 254 4.51 -3.59 -1.35
CA PRO A 254 3.55 -3.45 -2.44
C PRO A 254 4.15 -3.78 -3.81
N VAL A 255 5.38 -3.34 -4.09
CA VAL A 255 6.09 -3.65 -5.34
C VAL A 255 6.67 -5.06 -5.36
N ASP A 256 6.79 -5.63 -6.55
CA ASP A 256 7.64 -6.81 -6.76
C ASP A 256 9.14 -6.45 -6.77
N LEU A 257 9.83 -6.59 -5.63
CA LEU A 257 11.27 -6.34 -5.54
C LEU A 257 12.10 -7.14 -6.54
N ARG A 258 11.61 -8.30 -7.03
CA ARG A 258 12.32 -9.12 -8.04
C ARG A 258 12.50 -8.38 -9.38
N LYS A 259 11.67 -7.38 -9.66
CA LYS A 259 11.76 -6.54 -10.87
C LYS A 259 12.79 -5.41 -10.73
N LEU A 260 13.21 -5.12 -9.51
CA LEU A 260 14.09 -3.98 -9.19
C LEU A 260 15.49 -4.44 -8.77
N ILE A 261 15.59 -5.56 -8.06
CA ILE A 261 16.84 -6.15 -7.61
C ILE A 261 16.91 -7.66 -7.89
N SER A 262 18.11 -8.13 -8.19
CA SER A 262 18.36 -9.57 -8.35
C SER A 262 18.41 -10.25 -6.98
N ILE A 263 17.48 -11.17 -6.74
CA ILE A 263 17.41 -12.01 -5.53
C ILE A 263 17.63 -13.46 -5.95
N GLU A 264 18.79 -14.03 -5.60
CA GLU A 264 19.16 -15.40 -5.97
C GLU A 264 18.44 -16.47 -5.13
N LYS A 265 18.01 -16.10 -3.92
CA LYS A 265 17.31 -17.01 -3.02
C LYS A 265 15.88 -17.25 -3.49
N PRO A 266 15.31 -18.44 -3.22
CA PRO A 266 13.89 -18.68 -3.46
C PRO A 266 13.07 -17.57 -2.81
N THR A 267 12.13 -17.02 -3.56
CA THR A 267 11.41 -15.80 -3.17
C THR A 267 9.91 -16.01 -3.36
N ASN A 268 9.12 -15.50 -2.43
CA ASN A 268 7.66 -15.55 -2.47
C ASN A 268 7.08 -14.17 -2.15
N ARG A 269 6.18 -13.66 -2.98
CA ARG A 269 5.53 -12.36 -2.78
C ARG A 269 4.23 -12.53 -2.00
N VAL A 270 4.02 -11.63 -1.06
CA VAL A 270 2.77 -11.50 -0.30
C VAL A 270 1.95 -10.39 -0.91
N ARG A 271 0.65 -10.61 -1.06
CA ARG A 271 -0.31 -9.58 -1.50
C ARG A 271 -1.47 -9.53 -0.52
N TYR A 272 -2.00 -8.34 -0.31
CA TYR A 272 -3.32 -8.19 0.28
C TYR A 272 -4.39 -8.34 -0.79
N TYR A 273 -5.52 -8.93 -0.41
CA TYR A 273 -6.69 -9.01 -1.25
C TYR A 273 -7.90 -8.52 -0.46
N LEU A 274 -8.58 -7.48 -0.96
CA LEU A 274 -9.79 -6.99 -0.32
C LEU A 274 -10.91 -8.00 -0.56
N GLN A 275 -11.52 -8.48 0.52
CA GLN A 275 -12.66 -9.38 0.47
C GLN A 275 -13.86 -8.74 1.17
N GLU A 276 -14.90 -8.44 0.40
CA GLU A 276 -16.14 -7.90 0.93
C GLU A 276 -16.90 -9.00 1.70
N LEU A 277 -17.35 -8.66 2.91
CA LEU A 277 -18.07 -9.55 3.84
C LEU A 277 -19.56 -9.24 3.91
N SER A 278 -19.96 -8.02 3.55
CA SER A 278 -21.35 -7.57 3.57
C SER A 278 -21.91 -7.32 2.17
N THR A 279 -23.23 -7.12 2.13
CA THR A 279 -23.96 -6.63 0.96
C THR A 279 -24.72 -5.35 1.36
N PRO A 280 -24.91 -4.37 0.46
CA PRO A 280 -24.49 -4.37 -0.95
C PRO A 280 -22.98 -4.25 -1.14
N THR A 281 -22.48 -4.82 -2.23
CA THR A 281 -21.06 -4.74 -2.62
C THR A 281 -20.70 -3.35 -3.13
N LEU A 282 -19.41 -3.01 -3.14
CA LEU A 282 -18.85 -1.78 -3.66
C LEU A 282 -19.21 -1.62 -5.13
N LYS A 283 -19.18 -2.71 -5.90
CA LYS A 283 -19.62 -2.71 -7.30
C LYS A 283 -21.08 -2.30 -7.43
N GLU A 284 -21.99 -2.87 -6.65
CA GLU A 284 -23.42 -2.52 -6.70
C GLU A 284 -23.65 -1.06 -6.30
N LEU A 285 -22.94 -0.57 -5.28
CA LEU A 285 -23.02 0.80 -4.80
C LEU A 285 -22.46 1.82 -5.81
N ILE A 286 -21.37 1.47 -6.52
CA ILE A 286 -20.81 2.30 -7.58
C ILE A 286 -21.73 2.29 -8.81
N GLU A 287 -22.23 1.12 -9.22
CA GLU A 287 -23.16 1.00 -10.35
C GLU A 287 -24.46 1.76 -10.11
N ALA A 288 -24.95 1.82 -8.87
CA ALA A 288 -26.14 2.60 -8.53
C ALA A 288 -25.91 4.11 -8.62
N ARG A 289 -24.69 4.58 -8.36
CA ARG A 289 -24.33 6.01 -8.35
C ARG A 289 -23.79 6.55 -9.68
N LEU A 290 -23.25 5.68 -10.55
CA LEU A 290 -22.77 6.03 -11.89
C LEU A 290 -23.86 5.99 -12.98
N ARG A 291 -25.11 5.66 -12.62
CA ARG A 291 -26.28 5.72 -13.51
C ARG A 291 -26.90 7.11 -13.53
#